data_AF-A0A197K3S3-F1
#
_entry.id   AF-A0A197K3S3-F1
#
_cell.length_a   1.000
_cell.length_b   1.000
_cell.length_c   1.000
_cell.angle_alpha   90.00
_cell.angle_beta   90.00
_cell.angle_gamma   90.00
#
_symmetry.space_group_name_H-M   'P 1'
#
loop_
_entity.id
_entity.type
_entity.pdbx_description
1 polymer ?
#
loop_
_entity_poly.entity_id
_entity_poly.type
_entity_poly.pdbx_seq_one_letter_code
_entity_poly.pdbx_strand_id
1 'polypeptide(L)'
;NHPVLGSYGLFATKNLRPGTHLLDYISLVVPDEHADPDSDHTLYLSNDLNLDASAHGNHGRFVNDFRGIRTQAQGPNVGWDLYRDVETGQVRMGCKVLKFIRRGEEIVCTYGKAYWKSRGI
;
A
#
# COMPACT_ATOMS: atom_id res chain seq x y z
N ASN A 1 -7.19 6.89 -19.05
CA ASN A 1 -6.33 7.77 -18.23
C ASN A 1 -6.19 7.15 -16.86
N HIS A 2 -4.97 6.76 -16.48
CA HIS A 2 -4.67 6.24 -15.15
C HIS A 2 -4.55 7.43 -14.17
N PRO A 3 -5.10 7.35 -12.95
CA PRO A 3 -5.17 8.47 -12.00
C PRO A 3 -3.79 8.92 -11.48
N VAL A 4 -2.80 8.03 -11.51
CA VAL A 4 -1.38 8.34 -11.25
C VAL A 4 -0.60 8.28 -12.57
N LEU A 5 -0.85 9.26 -13.43
CA LEU A 5 -0.23 9.38 -14.73
C LEU A 5 1.30 9.57 -14.56
N GLY A 6 2.10 8.65 -15.10
CA GLY A 6 3.56 8.69 -14.98
C GLY A 6 4.13 7.87 -13.81
N SER A 7 3.30 7.21 -13.00
CA SER A 7 3.77 6.23 -12.00
C SER A 7 3.80 4.81 -12.57
N TYR A 8 4.44 3.91 -11.82
CA TYR A 8 4.40 2.46 -12.07
C TYR A 8 3.32 1.81 -11.21
N GLY A 9 2.72 0.73 -11.70
CA GLY A 9 1.73 -0.08 -10.98
C GLY A 9 2.24 -1.49 -10.66
N LEU A 10 1.67 -2.12 -9.64
CA LEU A 10 1.91 -3.51 -9.30
C LEU A 10 0.80 -4.41 -9.85
N PHE A 11 1.16 -5.43 -10.63
CA PHE A 11 0.17 -6.30 -11.31
C PHE A 11 0.30 -7.76 -10.89
N ALA A 12 -0.84 -8.45 -10.77
CA ALA A 12 -0.87 -9.85 -10.38
C ALA A 12 -0.38 -10.75 -11.53
N THR A 13 0.65 -11.58 -11.30
CA THR A 13 1.14 -12.53 -12.30
C THR A 13 0.34 -13.83 -12.36
N LYS A 14 -0.52 -14.07 -11.36
CA LYS A 14 -1.42 -15.22 -11.22
C LYS A 14 -2.70 -14.78 -10.50
N ASN A 15 -3.71 -15.65 -10.47
CA ASN A 15 -4.92 -15.40 -9.67
C ASN A 15 -4.60 -15.41 -8.17
N LEU A 16 -5.08 -14.40 -7.43
CA LEU A 16 -4.88 -14.25 -5.99
C LEU A 16 -6.23 -14.34 -5.26
N ARG A 17 -6.29 -15.13 -4.18
CA ARG A 17 -7.51 -15.35 -3.40
C ARG A 17 -7.58 -14.40 -2.20
N PRO A 18 -8.79 -13.97 -1.78
CA PRO A 18 -8.97 -13.24 -0.53
C PRO A 18 -8.33 -13.96 0.67
N GLY A 19 -7.79 -13.17 1.60
CA GLY A 19 -7.06 -13.68 2.77
C GLY A 19 -5.59 -14.01 2.53
N THR A 20 -5.13 -14.03 1.28
CA THR A 20 -3.72 -14.25 0.94
C THR A 20 -2.86 -13.10 1.47
N HIS A 21 -1.80 -13.42 2.22
CA HIS A 21 -0.71 -12.47 2.47
C HIS A 21 0.13 -12.34 1.19
N LEU A 22 0.24 -11.12 0.66
CA LEU A 22 0.89 -10.86 -0.61
C LEU A 22 2.38 -10.53 -0.45
N LEU A 23 2.70 -9.59 0.44
CA LEU A 23 4.07 -9.14 0.75
C LEU A 23 4.07 -8.30 2.03
N ASP A 24 5.23 -8.18 2.66
CA ASP A 24 5.50 -7.13 3.66
C ASP A 24 5.91 -5.84 2.96
N TYR A 25 5.44 -4.70 3.44
CA TYR A 25 5.88 -3.38 2.99
C TYR A 25 7.26 -3.06 3.60
N ILE A 26 8.31 -3.41 2.88
CA ILE A 26 9.70 -3.22 3.33
C ILE A 26 10.13 -1.81 2.94
N SER A 27 10.59 -1.04 3.92
CA SER A 27 11.04 0.34 3.75
C SER A 27 11.86 0.83 4.95
N LEU A 28 12.32 2.09 4.93
CA LEU A 28 12.98 2.70 6.08
C LEU A 28 11.96 3.10 7.15
N VAL A 29 12.22 2.75 8.41
CA VAL A 29 11.42 3.25 9.54
C VAL A 29 11.94 4.63 9.94
N VAL A 30 11.09 5.65 9.88
CA VAL A 30 11.45 7.04 10.18
C VAL A 30 10.43 7.66 11.15
N PRO A 31 10.86 8.57 12.05
CA PRO A 31 9.95 9.46 12.77
C PRO A 31 9.12 10.34 11.82
N ASP A 32 7.95 10.80 12.26
CA ASP A 32 7.07 11.73 11.51
C ASP A 32 7.81 12.95 10.96
N GLU A 33 8.70 13.57 11.76
CA GLU A 33 9.50 14.74 11.37
C GLU A 33 10.55 14.47 10.28
N HIS A 34 10.84 13.20 10.01
CA HIS A 34 11.78 12.74 8.99
C HIS A 34 11.08 12.08 7.80
N ALA A 35 9.77 11.84 7.88
CA ALA A 35 9.00 11.38 6.76
C ALA A 35 8.82 12.51 5.75
N ASP A 36 9.03 12.22 4.47
CA ASP A 36 8.72 13.16 3.40
C ASP A 36 7.20 13.38 3.32
N PRO A 37 6.68 14.59 3.61
CA PRO A 37 5.25 14.87 3.63
C PRO A 37 4.62 14.84 2.23
N ASP A 38 5.44 14.98 1.19
CA ASP A 38 4.99 14.99 -0.21
C ASP A 38 5.14 13.61 -0.87
N SER A 39 5.74 12.63 -0.17
CA SER A 39 5.92 11.26 -0.65
C SER A 39 4.61 10.47 -0.61
N ASP A 40 4.20 9.96 -1.77
CA ASP A 40 3.09 9.00 -1.91
C ASP A 40 3.48 7.58 -1.46
N HIS A 41 4.72 7.40 -0.98
CA HIS A 41 5.29 6.12 -0.58
C HIS A 41 5.51 6.01 0.95
N THR A 42 4.86 6.88 1.72
CA THR A 42 4.91 6.86 3.17
C THR A 42 3.66 6.18 3.74
N LEU A 43 3.84 5.17 4.58
CA LEU A 43 2.77 4.51 5.33
C LEU A 43 2.95 4.71 6.84
N TYR A 44 1.88 5.09 7.53
CA TYR A 44 1.87 5.14 8.98
C TYR A 44 2.04 3.74 9.58
N LEU A 45 2.99 3.59 10.52
CA LEU A 45 3.24 2.34 11.24
C LEU A 45 2.54 2.32 12.60
N SER A 46 2.96 3.21 13.51
CA SER A 46 2.43 3.34 14.87
C SER A 46 3.05 4.54 15.59
N ASN A 47 2.28 5.18 16.48
CA ASN A 47 2.69 6.35 17.27
C ASN A 47 3.12 7.50 16.35
N ASP A 48 4.42 7.77 16.27
CA ASP A 48 5.01 8.82 15.44
C ASP A 48 6.05 8.22 14.46
N LEU A 49 5.85 6.96 14.07
CA LEU A 49 6.71 6.23 13.15
C LEU A 49 6.00 5.94 11.83
N ASN A 50 6.74 6.13 10.74
CA ASN A 50 6.33 5.82 9.39
C ASN A 50 7.29 4.85 8.72
N LEU A 51 6.76 4.18 7.70
CA LEU A 51 7.45 3.39 6.72
C LEU A 51 7.62 4.24 5.46
N ASP A 52 8.83 4.75 5.21
CA ASP A 52 9.14 5.57 4.04
C ASP A 52 9.89 4.77 2.97
N ALA A 53 9.19 4.48 1.87
CA ALA A 53 9.73 3.76 0.72
C ALA A 53 10.21 4.67 -0.43
N SER A 54 10.41 5.97 -0.20
CA SER A 54 10.87 6.94 -1.20
C SER A 54 12.18 6.52 -1.87
N ALA A 55 13.23 6.27 -1.07
CA ALA A 55 14.56 5.85 -1.51
C ALA A 55 14.82 4.35 -1.33
N HIS A 56 14.24 3.73 -0.31
CA HIS A 56 14.50 2.33 0.05
C HIS A 56 13.20 1.58 0.20
N GLY A 57 12.92 0.62 -0.67
CA GLY A 57 11.76 -0.24 -0.49
C GLY A 57 11.64 -1.36 -1.51
N ASN A 58 10.61 -2.18 -1.35
CA ASN A 58 10.30 -3.27 -2.25
C ASN A 58 9.11 -2.92 -3.18
N HIS A 59 8.58 -3.92 -3.89
CA HIS A 59 7.46 -3.78 -4.81
C HIS A 59 6.18 -3.18 -4.20
N GLY A 60 6.02 -3.20 -2.86
CA GLY A 60 4.87 -2.63 -2.17
C GLY A 60 4.63 -1.15 -2.48
N ARG A 61 5.70 -0.38 -2.77
CA ARG A 61 5.61 1.05 -3.13
C ARG A 61 4.84 1.34 -4.42
N PHE A 62 4.62 0.32 -5.25
CA PHE A 62 3.87 0.42 -6.51
C PHE A 62 2.39 0.04 -6.37
N VAL A 63 1.91 -0.22 -5.15
CA VAL A 63 0.48 -0.42 -4.87
C VAL A 63 -0.20 0.94 -4.83
N ASN A 64 -0.89 1.28 -5.91
CA ASN A 64 -1.57 2.57 -6.08
C ASN A 64 -2.89 2.64 -5.30
N ASP A 65 -3.43 3.86 -5.13
CA ASP A 65 -4.82 4.02 -4.68
C ASP A 65 -5.79 3.54 -5.77
N PHE A 66 -6.86 2.86 -5.35
CA PHE A 66 -7.83 2.29 -6.27
C PHE A 66 -8.63 3.34 -7.05
N ARG A 67 -8.73 4.58 -6.56
CA ARG A 67 -9.56 5.63 -7.17
C ARG A 67 -9.03 6.01 -8.54
N GLY A 68 -9.84 5.79 -9.57
CA GLY A 68 -9.50 6.04 -10.98
C GLY A 68 -9.00 4.78 -11.72
N ILE A 69 -8.76 3.68 -11.00
CA ILE A 69 -8.43 2.36 -11.54
C ILE A 69 -9.64 1.43 -11.40
N ARG A 70 -10.29 1.48 -10.24
CA ARG A 70 -11.49 0.72 -9.89
C ARG A 70 -12.63 1.68 -9.53
N THR A 71 -13.87 1.23 -9.68
CA THR A 71 -15.04 2.03 -9.26
C THR A 71 -15.16 2.07 -7.73
N GLN A 72 -15.89 3.06 -7.20
CA GLN A 72 -16.19 3.13 -5.76
C GLN A 72 -16.90 1.86 -5.25
N ALA A 73 -17.84 1.32 -6.03
CA ALA A 73 -18.52 0.06 -5.70
C ALA A 73 -17.55 -1.13 -5.67
N GLN A 74 -16.55 -1.15 -6.56
CA GLN A 74 -15.52 -2.18 -6.58
C GLN A 74 -14.51 -2.04 -5.44
N GLY A 75 -14.19 -0.82 -5.01
CA GLY A 75 -13.22 -0.52 -3.95
C GLY A 75 -11.81 -1.06 -4.22
N PRO A 76 -10.90 -1.00 -3.23
CA PRO A 76 -9.58 -1.62 -3.31
C PRO A 76 -9.67 -3.15 -3.32
N ASN A 77 -8.64 -3.81 -3.85
CA ASN A 77 -8.53 -5.27 -3.84
C ASN A 77 -7.49 -5.81 -2.83
N VAL A 78 -6.64 -4.93 -2.28
CA VAL A 78 -5.77 -5.21 -1.14
C VAL A 78 -5.92 -4.18 -0.02
N GLY A 79 -5.44 -4.53 1.17
CA GLY A 79 -5.35 -3.64 2.31
C GLY A 79 -4.07 -3.88 3.10
N TRP A 80 -3.68 -2.88 3.90
CA TRP A 80 -2.53 -2.94 4.79
C TRP A 80 -2.95 -3.41 6.18
N ASP A 81 -2.21 -4.34 6.75
CA ASP A 81 -2.49 -4.95 8.06
C ASP A 81 -1.21 -4.98 8.91
N LEU A 82 -1.26 -4.35 10.08
CA LEU A 82 -0.17 -4.37 11.03
C LEU A 82 -0.22 -5.68 11.81
N TYR A 83 0.85 -6.47 11.76
CA TYR A 83 0.91 -7.73 12.48
C TYR A 83 2.25 -7.94 13.16
N ARG A 84 2.28 -8.83 14.15
CA ARG A 84 3.51 -9.31 14.76
C ARG A 84 3.88 -10.64 14.12
N ASP A 85 5.03 -10.66 13.48
CA ASP A 85 5.58 -11.88 12.90
C ASP A 85 5.86 -12.91 13.99
N VAL A 86 5.36 -14.14 13.82
CA VAL A 86 5.39 -15.17 14.87
C VAL A 86 6.76 -15.79 15.07
N GLU A 87 7.62 -15.74 14.05
CA GLU A 87 8.96 -16.32 14.08
C GLU A 87 9.97 -15.32 14.66
N THR A 88 9.93 -14.08 14.17
CA THR A 88 10.90 -13.03 14.53
C THR A 88 10.43 -12.12 15.66
N GLY A 89 9.12 -12.11 15.96
CA GLY A 89 8.52 -11.18 16.92
C GLY A 89 8.45 -9.74 16.44
N GLN A 90 8.88 -9.43 15.21
CA GLN A 90 8.90 -8.07 14.67
C GLN A 90 7.49 -7.59 14.31
N VAL A 91 7.23 -6.30 14.48
CA VAL A 91 6.02 -5.65 13.97
C VAL A 91 6.24 -5.32 12.50
N ARG A 92 5.31 -5.71 11.63
CA ARG A 92 5.39 -5.55 10.18
C ARG A 92 4.08 -5.06 9.60
N MET A 93 4.18 -4.32 8.49
CA MET A 93 3.04 -3.90 7.69
C MET A 93 2.86 -4.85 6.51
N GLY A 94 1.87 -5.74 6.58
CA GLY A 94 1.58 -6.72 5.53
C GLY A 94 0.54 -6.21 4.53
N CYS A 95 0.71 -6.57 3.25
CA CYS A 95 -0.31 -6.41 2.21
C CYS A 95 -1.18 -7.65 2.14
N LYS A 96 -2.48 -7.51 2.36
CA LYS A 96 -3.44 -8.61 2.35
C LYS A 96 -4.45 -8.48 1.23
N VAL A 97 -4.71 -9.57 0.52
CA VAL A 97 -5.74 -9.63 -0.52
C VAL A 97 -7.13 -9.59 0.11
N LEU A 98 -7.92 -8.57 -0.23
CA LEU A 98 -9.29 -8.38 0.27
C LEU A 98 -10.33 -8.97 -0.69
N LYS A 99 -10.05 -8.93 -2.00
CA LYS A 99 -10.95 -9.38 -3.07
C LYS A 99 -10.18 -10.24 -4.04
N PHE A 100 -10.85 -11.16 -4.73
CA PHE A 100 -10.19 -11.98 -5.75
C PHE A 100 -9.57 -11.08 -6.83
N ILE A 101 -8.30 -11.34 -7.16
CA ILE A 101 -7.53 -10.58 -8.16
C ILE A 101 -7.19 -11.54 -9.28
N ARG A 102 -7.60 -11.22 -10.51
CA ARG A 102 -7.23 -12.04 -11.68
C ARG A 102 -5.78 -11.76 -12.07
N ARG A 103 -5.14 -12.74 -12.72
CA ARG A 103 -3.88 -12.50 -13.44
C ARG A 103 -4.04 -11.30 -14.38
N GLY A 104 -3.10 -10.36 -14.31
CA GLY A 104 -3.06 -9.13 -15.09
C GLY A 104 -3.83 -7.96 -14.46
N GLU A 105 -4.64 -8.17 -13.42
CA GLU A 105 -5.27 -7.05 -12.70
C GLU A 105 -4.24 -6.31 -11.83
N GLU A 106 -4.38 -4.99 -11.77
CA GLU A 106 -3.58 -4.15 -10.90
C GLU A 106 -3.97 -4.35 -9.43
N ILE A 107 -2.96 -4.35 -8.57
CA ILE A 107 -3.05 -4.48 -7.13
C ILE A 107 -3.12 -3.07 -6.55
N VAL A 108 -4.27 -2.75 -5.95
CA VAL A 108 -4.59 -1.39 -5.52
C VAL A 108 -5.19 -1.36 -4.12
N CYS A 109 -4.79 -0.37 -3.34
CA CYS A 109 -5.18 -0.15 -1.95
C CYS A 109 -5.99 1.14 -1.81
N THR A 110 -6.21 1.58 -0.58
CA THR A 110 -6.62 2.96 -0.28
C THR A 110 -5.47 3.64 0.45
N TYR A 111 -5.05 4.82 -0.01
CA TYR A 111 -4.07 5.66 0.69
C TYR A 111 -4.63 6.26 1.99
N GLY A 112 -5.95 6.20 2.16
CA GLY A 112 -6.62 6.54 3.41
C GLY A 112 -7.10 7.99 3.45
N LYS A 113 -7.98 8.28 4.42
CA LYS A 113 -8.69 9.56 4.49
C LYS A 113 -7.75 10.75 4.74
N ALA A 114 -6.72 10.58 5.57
CA ALA A 114 -5.78 11.65 5.90
C ALA A 114 -4.98 12.10 4.67
N TYR A 115 -4.49 11.14 3.88
CA TYR A 115 -3.77 11.41 2.63
C TYR A 115 -4.61 12.21 1.63
N TRP A 116 -5.90 11.86 1.49
CA TRP A 116 -6.79 12.56 0.56
C TRP A 116 -7.20 13.93 1.09
N LYS A 117 -7.45 14.04 2.40
CA LYS A 117 -7.80 15.31 3.05
C LYS A 117 -6.70 16.36 2.88
N SER A 118 -5.42 15.98 2.95
CA SER A 118 -4.31 16.92 2.72
C SER A 118 -4.23 17.41 1.26
N ARG A 119 -4.86 16.70 0.33
CA ARG A 119 -4.91 17.00 -1.12
C ARG A 119 -6.29 17.53 -1.57
N GLY A 120 -7.16 17.91 -0.64
CA GLY A 120 -8.45 18.53 -0.93
C GLY A 120 -9.55 17.59 -1.43
N ILE A 121 -9.42 16.28 -1.20
CA ILE A 121 -10.41 15.23 -1.51
C ILE A 121 -10.89 14.57 -0.22
#